data_AF-A0A6L7Y712-F1
#
_entry.id   AF-A0A6L7Y712-F1
#
_cell.length_a   1.000
_cell.length_b   1.000
_cell.length_c   1.000
_cell.angle_alpha   90.00
_cell.angle_beta   90.00
_cell.angle_gamma   90.00
#
_symmetry.space_group_name_H-M   'P 1'
#
loop_
_entity.id
_entity.type
_entity.pdbx_description
1 polymer ?
#
loop_
_entity_poly.entity_id
_entity_poly.type
_entity_poly.pdbx_seq_one_letter_code
_entity_poly.pdbx_strand_id
1 'polypeptide(L)' 'MRIAIASDHAGFRYKQRIAEELASLGHEVVDFGADSEEQSDYP' A
#
# COMPACT_ATOMS: atom_id res chain seq x y z
N MET A 1 -15.45 -4.87 0.71
CA MET A 1 -15.24 -3.47 1.12
C MET A 1 -14.13 -2.89 0.25
N ARG A 2 -14.21 -1.60 -0.10
CA ARG A 2 -13.18 -0.92 -0.90
C ARG A 2 -12.24 -0.16 0.04
N ILE A 3 -10.94 -0.43 -0.06
CA ILE A 3 -9.91 0.11 0.85
C ILE A 3 -8.86 0.84 0.02
N ALA A 4 -8.64 2.11 0.33
CA ALA A 4 -7.51 2.87 -0.19
C ALA A 4 -6.31 2.69 0.74
N ILE A 5 -5.13 2.44 0.18
CA ILE A 5 -3.88 2.33 0.94
C ILE A 5 -2.79 3.18 0.30
N ALA A 6 -1.96 3.78 1.14
CA ALA A 6 -0.77 4.51 0.71
C ALA A 6 0.32 4.44 1.78
N SER A 7 1.56 4.62 1.36
CA SER A 7 2.73 4.80 2.20
C SER A 7 3.79 5.69 1.53
N ASP A 8 4.90 5.95 2.19
CA ASP A 8 6.15 6.47 1.65
C ASP A 8 7.06 5.28 1.32
N HIS A 9 8.29 5.60 0.93
CA HIS A 9 9.33 4.63 0.62
C HIS A 9 9.63 3.67 1.79
N ALA A 10 9.63 4.18 3.03
CA ALA A 10 9.90 3.37 4.21
C ALA A 10 8.77 2.35 4.47
N GLY A 11 7.53 2.72 4.18
CA GLY A 11 6.36 1.84 4.32
C GLY A 11 6.11 0.87 3.16
N PHE A 12 6.78 1.03 2.01
CA PHE A 12 6.47 0.33 0.76
C PHE A 12 6.32 -1.19 0.93
N ARG A 13 7.32 -1.84 1.55
CA ARG A 13 7.31 -3.32 1.71
C ARG A 13 6.15 -3.81 2.57
N TYR A 14 5.81 -3.09 3.64
CA TYR A 14 4.70 -3.46 4.51
C TYR A 14 3.37 -3.21 3.83
N LYS A 15 3.25 -2.08 3.12
CA LYS A 15 2.06 -1.75 2.33
C LYS A 15 1.72 -2.88 1.34
N GLN A 16 2.71 -3.38 0.60
CA GLN A 16 2.50 -4.49 -0.35
C GLN A 16 1.95 -5.74 0.36
N ARG A 17 2.56 -6.16 1.48
CA ARG A 17 2.09 -7.32 2.26
C ARG A 17 0.67 -7.14 2.79
N ILE A 18 0.35 -5.95 3.30
CA ILE A 18 -0.99 -5.63 3.80
C ILE A 18 -2.00 -5.62 2.66
N ALA A 19 -1.64 -5.06 1.50
CA ALA A 19 -2.51 -5.06 0.32
C ALA A 19 -2.83 -6.48 -0.16
N GLU A 20 -1.84 -7.37 -0.19
CA GLU A 20 -2.02 -8.80 -0.51
C GLU A 20 -2.94 -9.50 0.50
N GLU A 21 -2.75 -9.26 1.79
CA GLU A 21 -3.59 -9.84 2.85
C GLU A 21 -5.04 -9.35 2.75
N LEU A 22 -5.24 -8.03 2.59
CA LEU A 22 -6.58 -7.44 2.42
C LEU A 22 -7.28 -7.98 1.17
N ALA A 23 -6.56 -8.12 0.06
CA ALA A 23 -7.10 -8.71 -1.16
C ALA A 23 -7.49 -10.18 -0.93
N SER A 24 -6.67 -10.96 -0.20
CA SER A 24 -6.97 -12.36 0.14
C SER A 24 -8.23 -12.52 0.99
N LEU A 25 -8.57 -11.50 1.79
CA LEU A 25 -9.79 -11.43 2.60
C LEU A 25 -11.02 -10.97 1.81
N GLY A 26 -10.91 -10.78 0.49
CA GLY A 26 -12.02 -10.39 -0.38
C GLY A 26 -12.30 -8.88 -0.39
N HIS A 27 -11.31 -8.05 -0.04
CA HIS A 27 -11.41 -6.60 -0.17
C HIS A 27 -10.92 -6.13 -1.55
N GLU A 28 -11.53 -5.08 -2.07
CA GLU A 28 -11.01 -4.35 -3.23
C GLU A 28 -9.99 -3.33 -2.71
N VAL A 29 -8.72 -3.51 -3.07
CA VAL A 29 -7.63 -2.63 -2.63
C VAL A 29 -7.24 -1.68 -3.77
N VAL A 30 -7.19 -0.39 -3.47
CA VAL A 30 -6.67 0.65 -4.37
C VAL A 30 -5.43 1.26 -3.75
N ASP A 31 -4.29 1.09 -4.41
CA ASP A 31 -3.00 1.61 -3.97
C ASP A 31 -2.74 3.00 -4.57
N PHE A 32 -2.37 3.98 -3.74
CA PHE A 32 -2.05 5.35 -4.12
C PHE A 32 -0.57 5.72 -3.93
N GLY A 33 0.30 4.73 -3.76
CA GLY A 33 1.75 4.90 -3.67
C GLY A 33 2.28 4.71 -2.25
N ALA A 34 3.57 4.76 -1.98
CA ALA A 34 4.69 4.87 -2.92
C ALA A 34 4.79 3.63 -3.82
N ASP A 35 5.29 3.80 -5.04
CA ASP A 35 5.32 2.72 -6.05
C ASP A 35 6.64 1.93 -6.01
N SER A 36 7.56 2.34 -5.12
CA SER A 36 8.89 1.77 -4.97
C SER A 36 9.46 2.05 -3.57
N GLU A 37 10.64 1.47 -3.30
CA GLU A 37 11.47 1.79 -2.12
C GLU A 37 12.33 3.05 -2.34
N GLU A 38 12.18 3.75 -3.47
CA GLU A 38 12.91 4.99 -3.74
C GLU A 38 12.42 6.11 -2.84
N GLN A 39 13.36 6.88 -2.29
CA GLN A 39 13.09 7.94 -1.32
C GLN A 39 11.93 8.84 -1.76
N SER A 40 10.91 8.91 -0.92
CA SER A 40 9.75 9.79 -1.06
C SER A 40 9.30 10.26 0.31
N ASP A 41 8.85 11.51 0.40
CA ASP A 41 8.34 12.08 1.64
C ASP A 41 6.81 12.15 1.60
N TYR A 42 6.17 11.95 2.75
CA TYR A 42 4.77 12.36 2.92
C TYR A 42 4.69 13.90 3.03
N PRO A 43 3.56 14.51 2.61
CA PRO A 43 3.25 15.91 2.93
C PRO A 43 3.23 16.20 4.44
#